data_AF-A0A7Y5H9A0-F1
#
_entry.id   AF-A0A7Y5H9A0-F1
#
_cell.length_a   1.000
_cell.length_b   1.000
_cell.length_c   1.000
_cell.angle_alpha   90.00
_cell.angle_beta   90.00
_cell.angle_gamma   90.00
#
_symmetry.space_group_name_H-M   'P 1'
#
loop_
_entity.id
_entity.type
_entity.pdbx_description
1 polymer ?
#
loop_
_entity_poly.entity_id
_entity_poly.type
_entity_poly.pdbx_seq_one_letter_code
_entity_poly.pdbx_strand_id
1 'polypeptide(L)'
;MKRIVATVLAAALLCWPVSAEDAPAPPTPEKEHAWLEQLAGEWDSEAEIPGGEGQPPMKVTGTESARMLGGFWLHSEIRAEMMGTPFVGVMTVGFDPATKKYVGTWVDSTTSLLWKYEGSVDATGRILTLNSEGPHPSDPAKTAKYREVIEIQDKDHKTFTSQIEIDGKWERIIKVSYTRKT
;
A
#
# COMPACT_ATOMS: atom_id res chain seq x y z
N MET A 1 60.74 54.06 6.32
CA MET A 1 59.97 53.79 5.09
C MET A 1 60.64 52.66 4.30
N LYS A 2 60.17 51.42 4.45
CA LYS A 2 60.40 50.31 3.50
C LYS A 2 59.13 49.46 3.47
N ARG A 3 58.66 49.16 2.27
CA ARG A 3 57.38 48.55 1.91
C ARG A 3 57.45 47.02 2.01
N ILE A 4 56.35 46.41 2.52
CA ILE A 4 55.56 45.25 2.00
C ILE A 4 56.37 43.98 1.63
N VAL A 5 56.02 42.77 2.12
CA VAL A 5 55.08 41.84 1.46
C VAL A 5 54.35 40.95 2.47
N ALA A 6 53.02 40.99 2.45
CA ALA A 6 52.14 40.02 3.09
C ALA A 6 51.97 38.81 2.16
N THR A 7 52.27 37.60 2.65
CA THR A 7 52.07 36.36 1.89
C THR A 7 50.68 35.83 2.22
N VAL A 8 49.77 35.87 1.24
CA VAL A 8 48.46 35.23 1.33
C VAL A 8 48.65 33.75 0.98
N LEU A 9 48.48 32.87 1.97
CA LEU A 9 48.37 31.43 1.74
C LEU A 9 46.95 31.15 1.19
N ALA A 10 46.86 30.87 -0.11
CA ALA A 10 45.63 30.38 -0.71
C ALA A 10 45.44 28.90 -0.33
N ALA A 11 44.51 28.61 0.57
CA ALA A 11 44.06 27.25 0.83
C ALA A 11 43.23 26.77 -0.37
N ALA A 12 43.83 25.96 -1.23
CA ALA A 12 43.13 25.27 -2.30
C ALA A 12 42.22 24.19 -1.67
N LEU A 13 40.91 24.44 -1.67
CA LEU A 13 39.90 23.42 -1.43
C LEU A 13 39.93 22.43 -2.60
N LEU A 14 40.68 21.35 -2.42
CA LEU A 14 40.59 20.16 -3.26
C LEU A 14 39.21 19.53 -3.03
N CYS A 15 38.20 19.96 -3.79
CA CYS A 15 37.04 19.13 -4.04
C CYS A 15 37.52 17.93 -4.85
N TRP A 16 37.88 16.84 -4.18
CA TRP A 16 37.99 15.55 -4.85
C TRP A 16 36.59 15.19 -5.36
N PRO A 17 36.40 15.02 -6.69
CA PRO A 17 35.18 14.41 -7.15
C PRO A 17 35.18 12.97 -6.64
N VAL A 18 34.12 12.60 -5.90
CA VAL A 18 33.79 11.19 -5.70
C VAL A 18 33.67 10.59 -7.11
N SER A 19 34.57 9.68 -7.46
CA SER A 19 34.49 8.98 -8.74
C SER A 19 33.18 8.21 -8.80
N ALA A 20 32.50 8.25 -9.94
CA ALA A 20 31.23 7.54 -10.15
C ALA A 20 31.33 6.02 -9.93
N GLU A 21 32.55 5.47 -9.89
CA GLU A 21 32.84 4.06 -9.58
C GLU A 21 32.67 3.68 -8.11
N ASP A 22 32.69 4.64 -7.16
CA ASP A 22 32.53 4.38 -5.72
C ASP A 22 31.08 4.57 -5.21
N ALA A 23 30.13 4.87 -6.11
CA ALA A 23 28.72 4.98 -5.72
C ALA A 23 28.13 3.59 -5.43
N PRO A 24 27.43 3.38 -4.30
CA PRO A 24 26.73 2.13 -4.07
C PRO A 24 25.74 1.88 -5.20
N ALA A 25 25.72 0.65 -5.71
CA ALA A 25 24.79 0.25 -6.76
C ALA A 25 23.34 0.57 -6.32
N PRO A 26 22.47 1.00 -7.25
CA PRO A 26 21.07 1.24 -6.92
C PRO A 26 20.44 -0.05 -6.37
N PRO A 27 19.48 0.07 -5.44
CA PRO A 27 18.75 -1.10 -4.96
C PRO A 27 18.10 -1.83 -6.14
N THR A 28 18.01 -3.16 -6.02
CA THR A 28 17.33 -4.01 -7.01
C THR A 28 16.12 -4.68 -6.37
N PRO A 29 15.00 -4.86 -7.11
CA PRO A 29 13.84 -5.57 -6.59
C PRO A 29 14.15 -7.02 -6.17
N GLU A 30 13.71 -7.39 -4.96
CA GLU A 30 13.68 -8.79 -4.48
C GLU A 30 12.44 -9.55 -5.01
N LYS A 31 12.42 -10.88 -4.84
CA LYS A 31 11.31 -11.75 -5.28
C LYS A 31 9.96 -11.35 -4.68
N GLU A 32 9.94 -10.79 -3.48
CA GLU A 32 8.75 -10.29 -2.80
C GLU A 32 8.17 -9.06 -3.49
N HIS A 33 9.00 -8.24 -4.13
CA HIS A 33 8.50 -7.17 -4.96
C HIS A 33 7.88 -7.71 -6.25
N ALA A 34 8.53 -8.70 -6.89
CA ALA A 34 8.00 -9.36 -8.09
C ALA A 34 6.67 -10.07 -7.81
N TRP A 35 6.45 -10.57 -6.58
CA TRP A 35 5.18 -11.16 -6.16
C TRP A 35 4.01 -10.17 -6.32
N LEU A 36 4.22 -8.87 -6.14
CA LEU A 36 3.17 -7.85 -6.30
C LEU A 36 2.70 -7.71 -7.76
N GLU A 37 3.48 -8.14 -8.75
CA GLU A 37 3.13 -8.01 -10.17
C GLU A 37 1.82 -8.73 -10.53
N GLN A 38 1.49 -9.82 -9.82
CA GLN A 38 0.25 -10.55 -10.07
C GLN A 38 -1.02 -9.75 -9.71
N LEU A 39 -0.88 -8.74 -8.85
CA LEU A 39 -1.96 -7.82 -8.49
C LEU A 39 -2.16 -6.74 -9.55
N ALA A 40 -1.14 -6.45 -10.37
CA ALA A 40 -1.21 -5.46 -11.42
C ALA A 40 -2.19 -5.89 -12.52
N GLY A 41 -2.89 -4.91 -13.09
CA GLY A 41 -3.87 -5.06 -14.14
C GLY A 41 -5.10 -4.20 -13.93
N GLU A 42 -6.03 -4.35 -14.86
CA GLU A 42 -7.35 -3.75 -14.81
C GLU A 42 -8.36 -4.79 -14.35
N TRP A 43 -9.20 -4.41 -13.39
CA TRP A 43 -10.13 -5.32 -12.74
C TRP A 43 -11.53 -4.72 -12.64
N ASP A 44 -12.54 -5.54 -12.84
CA ASP A 44 -13.90 -5.28 -12.38
C ASP A 44 -14.04 -5.77 -10.94
N SER A 45 -14.75 -5.01 -10.11
CA SER A 45 -14.91 -5.31 -8.68
C SER A 45 -16.38 -5.37 -8.28
N GLU A 46 -16.76 -6.38 -7.49
CA GLU A 46 -18.04 -6.45 -6.78
C GLU A 46 -17.77 -6.53 -5.28
N ALA A 47 -18.15 -5.47 -4.56
CA ALA A 47 -18.05 -5.36 -3.13
C ALA A 47 -19.38 -5.77 -2.45
N GLU A 48 -19.26 -6.51 -1.36
CA GLU A 48 -20.32 -6.89 -0.45
C GLU A 48 -20.02 -6.31 0.94
N ILE A 49 -20.87 -5.39 1.37
CA ILE A 49 -20.82 -4.77 2.70
C ILE A 49 -21.95 -5.38 3.53
N PRO A 50 -21.68 -5.95 4.72
CA PRO A 50 -22.72 -6.46 5.59
C PRO A 50 -23.79 -5.40 5.89
N GLY A 51 -25.06 -5.80 5.80
CA GLY A 51 -26.17 -4.96 6.24
C GLY A 51 -26.21 -4.86 7.78
N GLY A 52 -27.00 -3.91 8.29
CA GLY A 52 -27.34 -3.88 9.72
C GLY A 52 -28.14 -5.12 10.14
N GLU A 53 -28.40 -5.29 11.44
CA GLU A 53 -29.16 -6.43 11.96
C GLU A 53 -30.46 -6.68 11.19
N GLY A 54 -30.58 -7.88 10.59
CA GLY A 54 -31.75 -8.29 9.81
C GLY A 54 -31.85 -7.72 8.39
N GLN A 55 -30.87 -6.92 7.94
CA GLN A 55 -30.85 -6.36 6.59
C GLN A 55 -29.96 -7.18 5.64
N PRO A 56 -30.31 -7.29 4.34
CA PRO A 56 -29.44 -7.92 3.36
C PRO A 56 -28.14 -7.12 3.17
N PRO A 57 -27.04 -7.77 2.74
CA PRO A 57 -25.81 -7.07 2.38
C PRO A 57 -26.03 -6.07 1.25
N MET A 58 -25.32 -4.94 1.32
CA MET A 58 -25.24 -3.97 0.23
C MET A 58 -24.20 -4.43 -0.78
N LYS A 59 -24.55 -4.36 -2.07
CA LYS A 59 -23.65 -4.67 -3.18
C LYS A 59 -23.25 -3.42 -3.93
N VAL A 60 -21.97 -3.32 -4.28
CA VAL A 60 -21.39 -2.15 -4.96
C VAL A 60 -20.46 -2.63 -6.05
N THR A 61 -20.68 -2.15 -7.27
CA THR A 61 -19.79 -2.43 -8.39
C THR A 61 -18.77 -1.31 -8.56
N GLY A 62 -17.59 -1.65 -9.05
CA GLY A 62 -16.51 -0.71 -9.29
C GLY A 62 -15.44 -1.30 -10.19
N THR A 63 -14.31 -0.60 -10.25
CA THR A 63 -13.13 -1.00 -11.02
C THR A 63 -11.87 -0.70 -10.22
N GLU A 64 -10.82 -1.48 -10.47
CA GLU A 64 -9.47 -1.23 -9.95
C GLU A 64 -8.47 -1.17 -11.11
N SER A 65 -7.66 -0.12 -11.15
CA SER A 65 -6.49 -0.02 -12.01
C SER A 65 -5.24 -0.11 -11.15
N ALA A 66 -4.51 -1.21 -11.29
CA ALA A 66 -3.31 -1.50 -10.50
C ALA A 66 -2.09 -1.61 -11.40
N ARG A 67 -1.01 -0.92 -11.04
CA ARG A 67 0.25 -0.91 -11.81
C ARG A 67 1.46 -0.94 -10.89
N MET A 68 2.56 -1.50 -11.39
CA MET A 68 3.86 -1.40 -10.74
C MET A 68 4.51 -0.04 -11.04
N LEU A 69 5.17 0.55 -10.04
CA LEU A 69 6.03 1.72 -10.14
C LEU A 69 7.48 1.22 -10.13
N GLY A 70 8.05 1.11 -11.32
CA GLY A 70 9.28 0.32 -11.50
C GLY A 70 9.04 -1.12 -11.06
N GLY A 71 10.02 -1.72 -10.38
CA GLY A 71 9.88 -3.06 -9.80
C GLY A 71 9.64 -3.08 -8.29
N PHE A 72 9.29 -1.96 -7.64
CA PHE A 72 9.28 -1.87 -6.17
C PHE A 72 7.90 -1.69 -5.54
N TRP A 73 7.04 -0.87 -6.15
CA TRP A 73 5.78 -0.49 -5.53
C TRP A 73 4.61 -0.82 -6.43
N LEU A 74 3.59 -1.48 -5.89
CA LEU A 74 2.27 -1.52 -6.47
C LEU A 74 1.55 -0.21 -6.13
N HIS A 75 0.94 0.42 -7.12
CA HIS A 75 -0.05 1.47 -6.95
C HIS A 75 -1.38 0.97 -7.52
N SER A 76 -2.40 0.93 -6.69
CA SER A 76 -3.75 0.51 -7.06
C SER A 76 -4.73 1.64 -6.79
N GLU A 77 -5.55 1.97 -7.79
CA GLU A 77 -6.58 2.98 -7.70
C GLU A 77 -7.95 2.32 -7.94
N ILE A 78 -8.83 2.47 -6.96
CA ILE A 78 -10.17 1.89 -6.94
C ILE A 78 -11.17 3.01 -7.21
N ARG A 79 -12.12 2.77 -8.11
CA ARG A 79 -13.28 3.64 -8.37
C ARG A 79 -14.57 2.85 -8.19
N ALA A 80 -15.53 3.42 -7.49
CA ALA A 80 -16.85 2.83 -7.31
C ALA A 80 -17.92 3.93 -7.18
N GLU A 81 -19.19 3.54 -7.20
CA GLU A 81 -20.31 4.41 -6.88
C GLU A 81 -21.10 3.82 -5.70
N MET A 82 -21.14 4.55 -4.59
CA MET A 82 -21.85 4.16 -3.37
C MET A 82 -23.12 4.99 -3.25
N MET A 83 -24.30 4.38 -3.46
CA MET A 83 -25.59 5.06 -3.31
C MET A 83 -25.68 6.40 -4.08
N GLY A 84 -25.17 6.44 -5.32
CA GLY A 84 -25.12 7.66 -6.14
C GLY A 84 -23.93 8.59 -5.86
N THR A 85 -23.06 8.24 -4.91
CA THR A 85 -21.88 9.04 -4.54
C THR A 85 -20.61 8.40 -5.10
N PRO A 86 -19.81 9.12 -5.91
CA PRO A 86 -18.52 8.63 -6.39
C PRO A 86 -17.55 8.36 -5.23
N PHE A 87 -16.85 7.24 -5.32
CA PHE A 87 -15.80 6.83 -4.39
C PHE A 87 -14.49 6.62 -5.14
N VAL A 88 -13.38 7.12 -4.58
CA VAL A 88 -12.03 6.85 -5.05
C VAL A 88 -11.15 6.44 -3.87
N GLY A 89 -10.47 5.30 -4.00
CA GLY A 89 -9.48 4.81 -3.04
C GLY A 89 -8.14 4.59 -3.72
N VAL A 90 -7.04 4.81 -3.00
CA VAL A 90 -5.68 4.54 -3.50
C VAL A 90 -4.92 3.72 -2.47
N MET A 91 -4.45 2.56 -2.90
CA MET A 91 -3.54 1.69 -2.16
C MET A 91 -2.14 1.77 -2.76
N THR A 92 -1.12 1.88 -1.91
CA THR A 92 0.26 1.57 -2.30
C THR A 92 0.81 0.45 -1.44
N VAL A 93 1.50 -0.51 -2.06
CA VAL A 93 2.14 -1.63 -1.35
C VAL A 93 3.52 -1.88 -1.96
N GLY A 94 4.52 -2.07 -1.12
CA GLY A 94 5.88 -2.47 -1.49
C GLY A 94 6.40 -3.50 -0.49
N PHE A 95 7.68 -3.83 -0.60
CA PHE A 95 8.35 -4.72 0.34
C PHE A 95 9.56 -4.00 0.94
N ASP A 96 9.76 -4.18 2.24
CA ASP A 96 10.92 -3.68 2.97
C ASP A 96 11.90 -4.85 3.22
N PRO A 97 13.05 -4.88 2.53
CA PRO A 97 14.08 -5.90 2.73
C PRO A 97 14.67 -5.96 4.14
N ALA A 98 14.67 -4.85 4.88
CA ALA A 98 15.28 -4.79 6.21
C ALA A 98 14.41 -5.48 7.26
N THR A 99 13.10 -5.26 7.20
CA THR A 99 12.12 -5.89 8.11
C THR A 99 11.54 -7.19 7.58
N LYS A 100 11.74 -7.48 6.27
CA LYS A 100 11.13 -8.58 5.53
C LYS A 100 9.61 -8.56 5.62
N LYS A 101 9.03 -7.37 5.49
CA LYS A 101 7.59 -7.10 5.55
C LYS A 101 7.10 -6.42 4.28
N TYR A 102 5.87 -6.69 3.91
CA TYR A 102 5.16 -5.82 2.98
C TYR A 102 4.70 -4.59 3.73
N VAL A 103 4.91 -3.42 3.13
CA VAL A 103 4.57 -2.12 3.73
C VAL A 103 3.73 -1.31 2.76
N GLY A 104 2.87 -0.44 3.25
CA GLY A 104 1.97 0.28 2.36
C GLY A 104 1.14 1.36 3.02
N THR A 105 0.30 1.98 2.21
CA THR A 105 -0.67 2.98 2.67
C THR A 105 -2.00 2.85 1.95
N TRP A 106 -3.06 3.36 2.59
CA TRP A 106 -4.34 3.62 1.97
C TRP A 106 -4.85 5.02 2.30
N VAL A 107 -5.47 5.65 1.29
CA VAL A 107 -6.27 6.88 1.41
C VAL A 107 -7.51 6.75 0.53
N ASP A 108 -8.58 7.45 0.89
CA ASP A 108 -9.79 7.51 0.07
C ASP A 108 -10.44 8.90 0.08
N SER A 109 -11.42 9.08 -0.80
CA SER A 109 -12.14 10.34 -1.00
C SER A 109 -13.15 10.68 0.10
N THR A 110 -13.33 9.82 1.11
CA THR A 110 -14.39 9.94 2.11
C THR A 110 -13.87 10.24 3.52
N THR A 111 -12.56 10.09 3.75
CA THR A 111 -11.93 10.34 5.04
C THR A 111 -10.62 11.11 4.87
N SER A 112 -10.13 11.73 5.95
CA SER A 112 -8.79 12.33 6.02
C SER A 112 -7.73 11.38 6.56
N LEU A 113 -8.07 10.09 6.72
CA LEU A 113 -7.21 9.12 7.40
C LEU A 113 -6.21 8.51 6.42
N LEU A 114 -4.92 8.64 6.75
CA LEU A 114 -3.86 7.88 6.11
C LEU A 114 -3.64 6.58 6.88
N TRP A 115 -4.04 5.46 6.28
CA TRP A 115 -3.73 4.15 6.81
C TRP A 115 -2.29 3.78 6.47
N LYS A 116 -1.63 3.09 7.39
CA LYS A 116 -0.30 2.51 7.20
C LYS A 116 -0.39 1.01 7.40
N TYR A 117 0.18 0.27 6.48
CA TYR A 117 0.14 -1.18 6.47
C TYR A 117 1.50 -1.78 6.78
N GLU A 118 1.48 -2.86 7.54
CA GLU A 118 2.58 -3.82 7.63
C GLU A 118 2.02 -5.25 7.52
N GLY A 119 2.66 -6.08 6.70
CA GLY A 119 2.11 -7.37 6.35
C GLY A 119 3.11 -8.41 5.89
N SER A 120 2.55 -9.56 5.53
CA SER A 120 3.30 -10.70 5.01
C SER A 120 2.41 -11.51 4.08
N VAL A 121 3.06 -12.14 3.09
CA VAL A 121 2.46 -13.21 2.32
C VAL A 121 2.61 -14.53 3.10
N ASP A 122 1.56 -15.35 3.07
CA ASP A 122 1.54 -16.65 3.73
C ASP A 122 2.48 -17.67 3.07
N ALA A 123 2.66 -18.82 3.72
CA ALA A 123 3.54 -19.88 3.21
C ALA A 123 3.08 -20.47 1.86
N THR A 124 1.80 -20.31 1.50
CA THR A 124 1.28 -20.76 0.20
C THR A 124 1.58 -19.79 -0.93
N GLY A 125 1.99 -18.56 -0.62
CA GLY A 125 2.24 -17.53 -1.62
C GLY A 125 0.96 -16.90 -2.19
N ARG A 126 -0.20 -17.14 -1.58
CA ARG A 126 -1.51 -16.72 -2.13
C ARG A 126 -2.19 -15.64 -1.32
N ILE A 127 -1.88 -15.53 -0.03
CA ILE A 127 -2.61 -14.64 0.88
C ILE A 127 -1.66 -13.58 1.40
N LEU A 128 -1.85 -12.33 0.97
CA LEU A 128 -1.22 -11.16 1.57
C LEU A 128 -2.15 -10.62 2.68
N THR A 129 -1.65 -10.63 3.91
CA THR A 129 -2.32 -9.95 5.03
C THR A 129 -1.58 -8.66 5.35
N LEU A 130 -2.30 -7.53 5.34
CA LEU A 130 -1.82 -6.20 5.69
C LEU A 130 -2.53 -5.75 6.96
N ASN A 131 -1.78 -5.50 8.04
CA ASN A 131 -2.34 -5.04 9.31
C ASN A 131 -2.19 -3.53 9.45
N SER A 132 -3.14 -2.90 10.13
CA SER A 132 -3.12 -1.47 10.44
C SER A 132 -3.83 -1.19 11.77
N GLU A 133 -3.66 0.04 12.26
CA GLU A 133 -4.45 0.58 13.37
C GLU A 133 -5.17 1.83 12.89
N GLY A 134 -6.40 2.03 13.37
CA GLY A 134 -7.22 3.18 13.03
C GLY A 134 -8.30 3.45 14.07
N PRO A 135 -9.17 4.46 13.86
CA PRO A 135 -10.21 4.84 14.80
C PRO A 135 -11.16 3.67 15.12
N HIS A 136 -11.61 3.56 16.37
CA HIS A 136 -12.61 2.57 16.74
C HIS A 136 -14.02 3.06 16.29
N PRO A 137 -14.86 2.23 15.64
CA PRO A 137 -16.15 2.66 15.09
C PRO A 137 -17.11 3.25 16.13
N SER A 138 -17.12 2.70 17.35
CA SER A 138 -17.96 3.19 18.45
C SER A 138 -17.40 4.39 19.21
N ASP A 139 -16.10 4.67 19.07
CA ASP A 139 -15.42 5.74 19.81
C ASP A 139 -14.16 6.19 19.05
N PRO A 140 -14.25 7.26 18.24
CA PRO A 140 -13.13 7.74 17.44
C PRO A 140 -11.90 8.18 18.24
N ALA A 141 -12.02 8.37 19.57
CA ALA A 141 -10.88 8.67 20.43
C ALA A 141 -10.04 7.42 20.78
N LYS A 142 -10.56 6.22 20.51
CA LYS A 142 -9.86 4.94 20.67
C LYS A 142 -9.37 4.42 19.35
N THR A 143 -8.36 3.55 19.40
CA THR A 143 -7.90 2.79 18.25
C THR A 143 -8.42 1.36 18.28
N ALA A 144 -8.61 0.80 17.09
CA ALA A 144 -8.87 -0.61 16.86
C ALA A 144 -7.84 -1.16 15.87
N LYS A 145 -7.66 -2.48 15.89
CA LYS A 145 -6.84 -3.15 14.89
C LYS A 145 -7.68 -3.51 13.68
N TYR A 146 -7.06 -3.35 12.53
CA TYR A 146 -7.63 -3.67 11.25
C TYR A 146 -6.71 -4.60 10.50
N ARG A 147 -7.28 -5.41 9.61
CA ARG A 147 -6.50 -6.18 8.66
C ARG A 147 -7.20 -6.25 7.32
N GLU A 148 -6.40 -6.12 6.28
CA GLU A 148 -6.78 -6.29 4.91
C GLU A 148 -6.17 -7.60 4.40
N VAL A 149 -7.01 -8.46 3.83
CA VAL A 149 -6.58 -9.77 3.32
C VAL A 149 -6.83 -9.80 1.82
N ILE A 150 -5.75 -9.87 1.05
CA ILE A 150 -5.80 -10.10 -0.39
C ILE A 150 -5.48 -11.56 -0.66
N GLU A 151 -6.43 -12.28 -1.24
CA GLU A 151 -6.26 -13.69 -1.63
C GLU A 151 -6.27 -13.83 -3.15
N ILE A 152 -5.18 -14.37 -3.69
CA ILE A 152 -5.09 -14.76 -5.09
C ILE A 152 -5.76 -16.13 -5.26
N GLN A 153 -6.80 -16.17 -6.07
CA GLN A 153 -7.50 -17.41 -6.41
C GLN A 153 -6.86 -18.04 -7.65
N ASP A 154 -6.65 -17.23 -8.68
CA ASP A 154 -5.91 -17.57 -9.90
C ASP A 154 -5.43 -16.29 -10.61
N LYS A 155 -5.02 -16.41 -11.88
CA LYS A 155 -4.48 -15.28 -12.67
C LYS A 155 -5.49 -14.16 -12.95
N ASP A 156 -6.78 -14.50 -12.99
CA ASP A 156 -7.88 -13.60 -13.38
C ASP A 156 -8.83 -13.29 -12.22
N HIS A 157 -8.66 -13.95 -11.06
CA HIS A 157 -9.53 -13.76 -9.90
C HIS A 157 -8.73 -13.54 -8.60
N LYS A 158 -9.13 -12.53 -7.84
CA LYS A 158 -8.63 -12.27 -6.49
C LYS A 158 -9.76 -11.75 -5.60
N THR A 159 -9.58 -11.86 -4.29
CA THR A 159 -10.48 -11.23 -3.32
C THR A 159 -9.73 -10.30 -2.38
N PHE A 160 -10.43 -9.29 -1.89
CA PHE A 160 -9.99 -8.41 -0.81
C PHE A 160 -11.01 -8.51 0.32
N THR A 161 -10.57 -8.64 1.56
CA THR A 161 -11.44 -8.61 2.73
C THR A 161 -10.87 -7.67 3.78
N SER A 162 -11.65 -6.66 4.18
CA SER A 162 -11.33 -5.81 5.32
C SER A 162 -12.02 -6.30 6.57
N GLN A 163 -11.30 -6.30 7.68
CA GLN A 163 -11.79 -6.74 8.97
C GLN A 163 -11.30 -5.84 10.09
N ILE A 164 -12.11 -5.74 11.13
CA ILE A 164 -11.79 -5.05 12.38
C ILE A 164 -11.81 -6.02 13.55
N GLU A 165 -10.91 -5.83 14.51
CA GLU A 165 -10.93 -6.57 15.76
C GLU A 165 -11.83 -5.85 16.79
N ILE A 166 -12.93 -6.50 17.19
CA ILE A 166 -13.84 -6.07 18.26
C ILE A 166 -13.86 -7.17 19.32
N ASP A 167 -13.52 -6.82 20.57
CA ASP A 167 -13.52 -7.74 21.71
C ASP A 167 -12.78 -9.07 21.45
N GLY A 168 -11.64 -9.00 20.74
CA GLY A 168 -10.80 -10.14 20.40
C GLY A 168 -11.30 -10.99 19.23
N LYS A 169 -12.35 -10.55 18.52
CA LYS A 169 -12.92 -11.23 17.34
C LYS A 169 -12.77 -10.36 16.10
N TRP A 170 -12.43 -11.00 14.99
CA TRP A 170 -12.37 -10.34 13.69
C TRP A 170 -13.73 -10.32 13.04
N GLU A 171 -14.27 -9.13 12.83
CA GLU A 171 -15.53 -8.88 12.14
C GLU A 171 -15.26 -8.34 10.74
N ARG A 172 -15.99 -8.84 9.74
CA ARG A 172 -15.84 -8.41 8.34
C ARG A 172 -16.52 -7.06 8.14
N ILE A 173 -15.79 -6.10 7.58
CA ILE A 173 -16.32 -4.78 7.16
C ILE A 173 -16.77 -4.83 5.72
N ILE A 174 -15.94 -5.39 4.83
CA ILE A 174 -16.22 -5.47 3.40
C ILE A 174 -15.51 -6.69 2.83
N LYS A 175 -16.12 -7.32 1.83
CA LYS A 175 -15.46 -8.28 0.95
C LYS A 175 -15.63 -7.82 -0.49
N VAL A 176 -14.54 -7.80 -1.25
CA VAL A 176 -14.55 -7.44 -2.66
C VAL A 176 -14.04 -8.62 -3.47
N SER A 177 -14.78 -8.99 -4.50
CA SER A 177 -14.35 -9.97 -5.50
C SER A 177 -13.92 -9.22 -6.75
N TYR A 178 -12.77 -9.58 -7.29
CA TYR A 178 -12.22 -8.98 -8.50
C TYR A 178 -12.13 -10.00 -9.63
N THR A 179 -12.53 -9.56 -10.81
CA THR A 179 -12.32 -10.29 -12.07
C THR A 179 -11.48 -9.44 -13.00
N ARG A 180 -10.43 -10.00 -13.59
CA ARG A 180 -9.55 -9.28 -14.51
C ARG A 180 -10.33 -8.91 -15.76
N LYS A 181 -10.18 -7.66 -16.23
CA LYS A 181 -10.73 -7.23 -17.51
C LYS A 181 -10.01 -7.93 -18.66
N THR A 182 -10.79 -8.46 -19.60
CA THR A 182 -10.31 -9.06 -20.85
C THR A 182 -9.94 -8.00 -21.87
#